data_AF-A0A9J6H3I1-F1
#
_entry.id   AF-A0A9J6H3I1-F1
#
_cell.length_a   1.000
_cell.length_b   1.000
_cell.length_c   1.000
_cell.angle_alpha   90.00
_cell.angle_beta   90.00
_cell.angle_gamma   90.00
#
_symmetry.space_group_name_H-M   'P 1'
#
loop_
_entity.id
_entity.type
_entity.pdbx_description
1 polymer ?
#
loop_
_entity_poly.entity_id
_entity_poly.type
_entity_poly.pdbx_seq_one_letter_code
_entity_poly.pdbx_strand_id
1 'polypeptide(L)'
;MMSAGKADKVNGQKKNEKKVAFSDATPMDTGEEKSVTALGGESKKTKSKPRASSSQSDKKAAEPPRKKQKRVKLDPEGLAIGTLMVQSQKAKRDIIDDGYNRYTFNDEGLPKWFVEEENKHNRKQMPETAEMVAEYRAQMKAVNARPIRKVAEAKARKKLRAAKKLEKARKRAETITDKLDMTDAEKAQQIRALYKKVLGKKDDKKVTYLVAKKATGRKVRRPPGVKGRFKVVDPRMKKDLRKKKAEMKKKR
;
A
#
# COMPACT_ATOMS: atom_id res chain seq x y z
N MET A 1 32.41 21.05 -46.25
CA MET A 1 33.26 20.21 -45.38
C MET A 1 32.41 19.78 -44.19
N MET A 2 31.53 18.78 -44.32
CA MET A 2 31.81 17.34 -44.13
C MET A 2 32.71 17.04 -42.92
N SER A 3 32.11 16.61 -41.81
CA SER A 3 32.71 15.55 -40.99
C SER A 3 31.59 14.79 -40.28
N ALA A 4 31.42 13.53 -40.71
CA ALA A 4 30.46 12.58 -40.21
C ALA A 4 31.05 11.86 -38.98
N GLY A 5 30.40 12.02 -37.82
CA GLY A 5 30.72 11.28 -36.60
C GLY A 5 29.90 9.99 -36.50
N LYS A 6 30.64 8.87 -36.51
CA LYS A 6 30.19 7.48 -36.49
C LYS A 6 29.20 7.16 -35.35
N ALA A 7 28.27 6.26 -35.65
CA ALA A 7 27.34 5.65 -34.70
C ALA A 7 28.01 4.48 -33.95
N ASP A 8 28.04 4.56 -32.62
CA ASP A 8 28.40 3.42 -31.76
C ASP A 8 27.15 2.75 -31.19
N LYS A 9 26.89 1.54 -31.69
CA LYS A 9 25.95 0.57 -31.12
C LYS A 9 26.62 -0.07 -29.91
N VAL A 10 26.09 0.15 -28.70
CA VAL A 10 26.42 -0.66 -27.53
C VAL A 10 25.23 -1.54 -27.17
N ASN A 11 25.53 -2.84 -27.23
CA ASN A 11 24.72 -4.01 -26.96
C ASN A 11 24.76 -4.37 -25.46
N GLY A 12 23.69 -5.01 -24.96
CA GLY A 12 23.59 -5.59 -23.61
C GLY A 12 23.15 -4.58 -22.53
N GLN A 13 22.17 -4.85 -21.67
CA GLN A 13 21.83 -6.11 -21.02
C GLN A 13 20.32 -6.17 -20.71
N LYS A 14 19.69 -7.28 -21.07
CA LYS A 14 18.32 -7.64 -20.63
C LYS A 14 18.33 -7.84 -19.11
N LYS A 15 17.66 -6.96 -18.36
CA LYS A 15 17.34 -7.21 -16.95
C LYS A 15 16.17 -8.18 -16.89
N ASN A 16 16.45 -9.41 -16.45
CA ASN A 16 15.45 -10.41 -16.09
C ASN A 16 14.67 -9.94 -14.86
N GLU A 17 13.46 -9.42 -15.07
CA GLU A 17 12.48 -9.24 -14.00
C GLU A 17 11.93 -10.62 -13.60
N LYS A 18 12.33 -11.13 -12.44
CA LYS A 18 11.65 -12.26 -11.80
C LYS A 18 10.22 -11.84 -11.44
N LYS A 19 9.26 -12.16 -12.31
CA LYS A 19 7.83 -12.13 -11.99
C LYS A 19 7.55 -13.23 -10.98
N VAL A 20 7.35 -12.86 -9.71
CA VAL A 20 6.72 -13.76 -8.73
C VAL A 20 5.23 -13.75 -9.03
N ALA A 21 4.76 -14.77 -9.76
CA ALA A 21 3.35 -14.97 -10.01
C ALA A 21 2.68 -15.42 -8.70
N PHE A 22 1.88 -14.55 -8.09
CA PHE A 22 0.93 -14.95 -7.07
C PHE A 22 -0.31 -15.48 -7.80
N SER A 23 -0.46 -16.80 -7.87
CA SER A 23 -1.64 -17.46 -8.43
C SER A 23 -2.83 -17.22 -7.51
N ASP A 24 -3.77 -16.39 -7.98
CA ASP A 24 -5.10 -16.23 -7.41
C ASP A 24 -6.10 -16.78 -8.44
N ALA A 25 -6.60 -18.00 -8.22
CA ALA A 25 -7.85 -18.53 -8.78
C ALA A 25 -8.04 -20.01 -8.41
N THR A 26 -8.63 -20.28 -7.25
CA THR A 26 -9.53 -21.44 -7.11
C THR A 26 -10.96 -20.90 -7.08
N PRO A 27 -11.85 -21.35 -7.99
CA PRO A 27 -13.26 -21.04 -7.88
C PRO A 27 -13.82 -21.88 -6.73
N MET A 28 -14.19 -21.25 -5.61
CA MET A 28 -15.01 -21.93 -4.61
C MET A 28 -16.44 -22.00 -5.15
N ASP A 29 -16.76 -23.22 -5.57
CA ASP A 29 -18.08 -23.73 -5.88
C ASP A 29 -19.05 -23.47 -4.72
N THR A 30 -20.20 -22.90 -5.08
CA THR A 30 -21.34 -22.63 -4.19
C THR A 30 -22.14 -23.91 -4.01
N GLY A 31 -21.84 -24.64 -2.93
CA GLY A 31 -22.58 -25.81 -2.46
C GLY A 31 -23.35 -25.51 -1.18
N GLU A 32 -24.58 -25.98 -1.15
CA GLU A 32 -25.69 -25.63 -0.26
C GLU A 32 -25.51 -25.92 1.24
N GLU A 33 -26.37 -25.25 1.99
CA GLU A 33 -26.49 -25.19 3.44
C GLU A 33 -26.96 -26.53 4.04
N LYS A 34 -26.28 -27.04 5.07
CA LYS A 34 -26.90 -27.86 6.11
C LYS A 34 -26.39 -27.44 7.49
N SER A 35 -27.32 -26.90 8.27
CA SER A 35 -27.23 -26.58 9.69
C SER A 35 -27.07 -27.84 10.54
N VAL A 36 -26.11 -27.85 11.46
CA VAL A 36 -26.21 -28.65 12.69
C VAL A 36 -25.64 -27.87 13.88
N THR A 37 -26.47 -27.86 14.91
CA THR A 37 -26.39 -27.15 16.19
C THR A 37 -25.28 -27.66 17.09
N ALA A 38 -24.85 -26.79 18.00
CA ALA A 38 -23.89 -27.03 19.07
C ALA A 38 -24.22 -28.24 19.94
N LEU A 39 -23.18 -28.94 20.42
CA LEU A 39 -23.06 -29.43 21.80
C LEU A 39 -21.59 -29.77 22.09
N GLY A 40 -21.15 -29.44 23.31
CA GLY A 40 -19.77 -29.55 23.77
C GLY A 40 -19.29 -30.99 24.00
N GLY A 41 -17.97 -31.14 24.02
CA GLY A 41 -17.29 -32.38 24.38
C GLY A 41 -15.77 -32.21 24.35
N GLU A 42 -15.18 -32.05 25.53
CA GLU A 42 -13.75 -32.04 25.76
C GLU A 42 -13.09 -33.32 25.22
N SER A 43 -12.03 -33.18 24.42
CA SER A 43 -11.20 -34.31 23.99
C SER A 43 -9.72 -34.03 24.28
N LYS A 44 -9.19 -34.88 25.17
CA LYS A 44 -7.82 -34.90 25.69
C LYS A 44 -6.81 -35.12 24.54
N LYS A 45 -5.81 -34.24 24.47
CA LYS A 45 -4.61 -34.38 23.63
C LYS A 45 -3.72 -35.52 24.16
N THR A 46 -3.64 -36.62 23.42
CA THR A 46 -2.59 -37.63 23.60
C THR A 46 -1.30 -37.16 22.91
N LYS A 47 -0.23 -36.99 23.71
CA LYS A 47 1.13 -36.70 23.23
C LYS A 47 1.78 -38.01 22.76
N SER A 48 2.07 -38.11 21.46
CA SER A 48 2.96 -39.11 20.90
C SER A 48 4.43 -38.77 21.24
N LYS A 49 5.14 -39.75 21.78
CA LYS A 49 6.55 -39.70 22.19
C LYS A 49 7.36 -40.47 21.14
N PRO A 50 8.39 -39.91 20.48
CA PRO A 50 9.23 -40.71 19.60
C PRO A 50 10.28 -41.48 20.41
N ARG A 51 10.51 -42.73 19.99
CA ARG A 51 11.47 -43.69 20.53
C ARG A 51 12.92 -43.19 20.42
N ALA A 52 13.68 -43.43 21.47
CA ALA A 52 15.13 -43.29 21.51
C ALA A 52 15.80 -44.48 20.80
N SER A 53 16.77 -44.21 19.93
CA SER A 53 17.82 -45.14 19.54
C SER A 53 19.16 -44.58 20.00
N SER A 54 19.83 -45.34 20.85
CA SER A 54 21.15 -45.07 21.40
C SER A 54 22.23 -45.39 20.37
N SER A 55 23.11 -44.42 20.08
CA SER A 55 24.48 -44.71 19.65
C SER A 55 25.42 -43.73 20.36
N GLN A 56 26.36 -44.29 21.11
CA GLN A 56 27.39 -43.58 21.86
C GLN A 56 28.56 -43.26 20.93
N SER A 57 29.01 -42.01 20.90
CA SER A 57 30.43 -41.64 20.77
C SER A 57 30.64 -40.15 21.06
N ASP A 58 31.65 -39.89 21.87
CA ASP A 58 32.39 -38.64 22.08
C ASP A 58 31.70 -37.45 22.78
N LYS A 59 31.85 -37.49 24.11
CA LYS A 59 31.73 -36.33 25.02
C LYS A 59 32.80 -35.28 24.70
N LYS A 60 32.56 -34.42 23.70
CA LYS A 60 33.04 -33.03 23.78
C LYS A 60 32.04 -32.25 24.63
N ALA A 61 32.53 -31.62 25.70
CA ALA A 61 31.74 -30.78 26.59
C ALA A 61 30.98 -29.73 25.76
N ALA A 62 29.69 -29.98 25.52
CA ALA A 62 28.80 -29.05 24.86
C ALA A 62 28.54 -27.89 25.82
N GLU A 63 29.10 -26.71 25.53
CA GLU A 63 28.65 -25.47 26.15
C GLU A 63 27.11 -25.42 26.12
N PRO A 64 26.44 -24.99 27.20
CA PRO A 64 24.99 -24.87 27.20
C PRO A 64 24.56 -23.97 26.04
N PRO A 65 23.46 -24.29 25.32
CA PRO A 65 23.00 -23.47 24.20
C PRO A 65 22.76 -22.04 24.71
N ARG A 66 23.60 -21.10 24.26
CA ARG A 66 23.51 -19.69 24.63
C ARG A 66 22.09 -19.22 24.37
N LYS A 67 21.37 -18.82 25.43
CA LYS A 67 19.99 -18.32 25.33
C LYS A 67 19.97 -17.23 24.27
N LYS A 68 19.25 -17.46 23.16
CA LYS A 68 19.14 -16.48 22.06
C LYS A 68 18.65 -15.16 22.65
N GLN A 69 19.51 -14.15 22.65
CA GLN A 69 19.16 -12.85 23.19
C GLN A 69 17.92 -12.32 22.46
N LYS A 70 16.93 -11.87 23.23
CA LYS A 70 15.71 -11.28 22.65
C LYS A 70 16.14 -10.06 21.86
N ARG A 71 15.81 -10.02 20.56
CA ARG A 71 16.06 -8.84 19.73
C ARG A 71 15.20 -7.70 20.25
N VAL A 72 15.82 -6.77 20.96
CA VAL A 72 15.18 -5.51 21.37
C VAL A 72 14.85 -4.73 20.11
N LYS A 73 13.60 -4.26 19.99
CA LYS A 73 13.20 -3.39 18.89
C LYS A 73 13.74 -2.00 19.18
N LEU A 74 14.57 -1.48 18.30
CA LEU A 74 15.13 -0.14 18.41
C LEU A 74 14.14 0.88 17.82
N ASP A 75 14.17 2.08 18.40
CA ASP A 75 13.52 3.27 17.86
C ASP A 75 14.17 3.70 16.53
N PRO A 76 13.50 4.50 15.69
CA PRO A 76 14.07 4.96 14.41
C PRO A 76 15.40 5.72 14.56
N GLU A 77 15.57 6.44 15.68
CA GLU A 77 16.82 7.12 16.05
C GLU A 77 17.90 6.09 16.42
N GLY A 78 17.55 5.11 17.26
CA GLY A 78 18.44 3.97 17.56
C GLY A 78 18.83 3.15 16.33
N LEU A 79 17.94 3.02 15.34
CA LEU A 79 18.25 2.39 14.06
C LEU A 79 19.22 3.25 13.25
N ALA A 80 19.05 4.57 13.22
CA ALA A 80 19.96 5.49 12.55
C ALA A 80 21.38 5.41 13.15
N ILE A 81 21.51 5.53 14.47
CA ILE A 81 22.78 5.37 15.18
C ILE A 81 23.37 3.98 14.93
N GLY A 82 22.55 2.94 14.99
CA GLY A 82 22.96 1.57 14.71
C GLY A 82 23.56 1.43 13.30
N THR A 83 23.01 2.13 12.30
CA THR A 83 23.55 2.09 10.95
C THR A 83 24.88 2.82 10.82
N LEU A 84 25.07 3.94 11.52
CA LEU A 84 26.36 4.64 11.59
C LEU A 84 27.44 3.77 12.24
N MET A 85 27.09 3.06 13.32
CA MET A 85 27.98 2.11 13.99
C MET A 85 28.39 0.94 13.09
N VAL A 86 27.47 0.46 12.23
CA VAL A 86 27.75 -0.62 11.28
C VAL A 86 28.58 -0.12 10.10
N GLN A 87 28.36 1.11 9.65
CA GLN A 87 29.04 1.68 8.48
C GLN A 87 30.54 1.85 8.71
N SER A 88 30.97 2.28 9.90
CA SER A 88 32.40 2.46 10.18
C SER A 88 32.78 2.20 11.64
N GLN A 89 33.97 1.62 11.83
CA GLN A 89 34.56 1.42 13.16
C GLN A 89 34.96 2.75 13.81
N LYS A 90 35.25 3.80 13.03
CA LYS A 90 35.55 5.13 13.56
C LYS A 90 34.28 5.77 14.14
N ALA A 91 33.21 5.86 13.35
CA ALA A 91 31.93 6.39 13.85
C ALA A 91 31.44 5.60 15.07
N LYS A 92 31.64 4.28 15.11
CA LYS A 92 31.33 3.49 16.30
C LYS A 92 32.11 3.96 17.54
N ARG A 93 33.42 4.22 17.43
CA ARG A 93 34.22 4.74 18.55
C ARG A 93 33.76 6.13 18.95
N ASP A 94 33.62 7.03 17.97
CA ASP A 94 33.17 8.40 18.20
C ASP A 94 31.81 8.43 18.93
N ILE A 95 30.86 7.57 18.55
CA ILE A 95 29.55 7.45 19.21
C ILE A 95 29.68 6.91 20.65
N ILE A 96 30.60 5.98 20.90
CA ILE A 96 30.85 5.44 22.25
C ILE A 96 31.46 6.52 23.14
N ASP A 97 32.44 7.27 22.62
CA ASP A 97 33.09 8.37 23.34
C ASP A 97 32.07 9.49 23.61
N ASP A 98 31.21 9.79 22.64
CA ASP A 98 30.06 10.69 22.78
C ASP A 98 29.02 10.22 23.82
N GLY A 99 29.05 8.93 24.16
CA GLY A 99 28.23 8.35 25.21
C GLY A 99 28.52 8.99 26.55
N TYR A 100 29.78 9.36 26.83
CA TYR A 100 30.19 10.08 28.05
C TYR A 100 29.95 11.58 27.89
N ASN A 101 28.94 12.10 28.59
CA ASN A 101 28.51 13.49 28.44
C ASN A 101 28.04 14.06 29.80
N ARG A 102 27.64 15.35 29.80
CA ARG A 102 27.14 16.04 31.01
C ARG A 102 25.98 15.30 31.70
N TYR A 103 25.29 14.42 30.99
CA TYR A 103 24.02 13.81 31.37
C TYR A 103 24.13 12.31 31.70
N THR A 104 25.34 11.75 31.84
CA THR A 104 25.54 10.30 32.06
C THR A 104 25.51 9.83 33.50
N PHE A 105 25.73 10.72 34.47
CA PHE A 105 25.79 10.38 35.90
C PHE A 105 24.61 11.01 36.63
N ASN A 106 23.41 10.48 36.36
CA ASN A 106 22.18 10.95 36.98
C ASN A 106 21.84 10.07 38.19
N ASP A 107 21.30 10.67 39.24
CA ASP A 107 20.88 9.96 40.46
C ASP A 107 19.70 9.00 40.17
N GLU A 108 19.61 7.91 40.93
CA GLU A 108 18.49 6.95 40.85
C GLU A 108 17.46 7.21 41.97
N GLY A 109 16.18 6.88 41.74
CA GLY A 109 15.13 6.96 42.77
C GLY A 109 14.38 8.29 42.89
N LEU A 110 14.45 9.16 41.87
CA LEU A 110 13.76 10.46 41.89
C LEU A 110 12.24 10.34 41.65
N PRO A 111 11.45 11.31 42.15
CA PRO A 111 10.03 11.39 41.84
C PRO A 111 9.77 11.42 40.33
N LYS A 112 8.72 10.71 39.90
CA LYS A 112 8.37 10.57 38.48
C LYS A 112 8.15 11.91 37.76
N TRP A 113 7.56 12.89 38.46
CA TRP A 113 7.30 14.22 37.89
C TRP A 113 8.61 14.94 37.51
N PHE A 114 9.67 14.79 38.32
CA PHE A 114 10.99 15.37 38.06
C PHE A 114 11.66 14.68 36.87
N VAL A 115 11.64 13.34 36.83
CA VAL A 115 12.22 12.56 35.72
C VAL A 115 11.53 12.86 34.39
N GLU A 116 10.20 13.02 34.38
CA GLU A 116 9.43 13.36 33.17
C GLU A 116 9.75 14.78 32.66
N GLU A 117 10.00 15.73 33.56
CA GLU A 117 10.40 17.09 33.21
C GLU A 117 11.86 17.17 32.76
N GLU A 118 12.75 16.45 33.44
CA GLU A 118 14.15 16.33 33.10
C GLU A 118 14.33 15.73 31.71
N ASN A 119 13.68 14.60 31.39
CA ASN A 119 13.77 13.95 30.07
C ASN A 119 13.33 14.83 28.87
N LYS A 120 12.57 15.90 29.11
CA LYS A 120 12.18 16.85 28.06
C LYS A 120 13.31 17.83 27.73
N HIS A 121 14.02 18.30 28.75
CA HIS A 121 15.07 19.33 28.64
C HIS A 121 16.48 18.73 28.55
N ASN A 122 16.66 17.55 29.09
CA ASN A 122 17.92 16.84 29.18
C ASN A 122 18.12 15.94 27.93
N ARG A 123 18.38 16.57 26.77
CA ARG A 123 18.58 15.88 25.49
C ARG A 123 19.83 16.35 24.77
N LYS A 124 20.80 15.44 24.60
CA LYS A 124 21.97 15.66 23.73
C LYS A 124 21.54 15.57 22.25
N GLN A 125 22.09 16.44 21.42
CA GLN A 125 22.00 16.31 19.97
C GLN A 125 22.90 15.14 19.53
N MET A 126 22.29 14.08 19.00
CA MET A 126 23.03 12.92 18.51
C MET A 126 23.66 13.20 17.15
N PRO A 127 24.78 12.54 16.79
CA PRO A 127 25.47 12.75 15.50
C PRO A 127 24.70 12.21 14.27
N GLU A 128 23.40 11.94 14.42
CA GLU A 128 22.54 11.42 13.37
C GLU A 128 21.99 12.55 12.49
N THR A 129 21.84 12.27 11.19
CA THR A 129 21.19 13.23 10.29
C THR A 129 19.67 13.10 10.42
N ALA A 130 18.97 14.25 10.42
CA ALA A 130 17.51 14.27 10.45
C ALA A 130 16.89 13.51 9.26
N GLU A 131 17.61 13.45 8.14
CA GLU A 131 17.23 12.71 6.94
C GLU A 131 17.19 11.20 7.19
N MET A 132 18.23 10.62 7.79
CA MET A 132 18.29 9.19 8.12
C MET A 132 17.15 8.79 9.07
N VAL A 133 16.90 9.60 10.11
CA VAL A 133 15.80 9.35 11.05
C VAL A 133 14.44 9.41 10.32
N ALA A 134 14.26 10.36 9.40
CA ALA A 134 13.04 10.49 8.61
C ALA A 134 12.83 9.27 7.69
N GLU A 135 13.88 8.73 7.10
CA GLU A 135 13.83 7.51 6.29
C GLU A 135 13.37 6.30 7.12
N TYR A 136 13.94 6.06 8.30
CA TYR A 136 13.52 4.95 9.16
C TYR A 136 12.09 5.13 9.67
N ARG A 137 11.70 6.36 10.01
CA ARG A 137 10.30 6.69 10.34
C ARG A 137 9.37 6.41 9.17
N ALA A 138 9.78 6.73 7.94
CA ALA A 138 9.00 6.44 6.73
C ALA A 138 8.88 4.94 6.47
N GLN A 139 9.95 4.17 6.66
CA GLN A 139 9.92 2.70 6.54
C GLN A 139 8.96 2.07 7.55
N MET A 140 9.03 2.47 8.82
CA MET A 140 8.12 1.98 9.87
C MET A 140 6.66 2.36 9.56
N LYS A 141 6.42 3.58 9.08
CA LYS A 141 5.10 4.02 8.62
C LYS A 141 4.62 3.22 7.41
N ALA A 142 5.49 2.89 6.46
CA ALA A 142 5.12 2.13 5.26
C ALA A 142 4.63 0.72 5.61
N VAL A 143 5.28 0.05 6.56
CA VAL A 143 4.83 -1.25 7.10
C VAL A 143 3.45 -1.12 7.74
N ASN A 144 3.22 -0.06 8.51
CA ASN A 144 1.96 0.16 9.23
C ASN A 144 0.84 0.78 8.36
N ALA A 145 1.15 1.38 7.21
CA ALA A 145 0.18 2.12 6.39
C ALA A 145 -0.86 1.20 5.73
N ARG A 146 -0.51 -0.08 5.49
CA ARG A 146 -1.40 -1.06 4.86
C ARG A 146 -1.46 -2.36 5.65
N PRO A 147 -1.96 -2.31 6.90
CA PRO A 147 -2.03 -3.52 7.70
C PRO A 147 -3.12 -4.43 7.13
N ILE A 148 -2.86 -5.74 7.12
CA ILE A 148 -3.71 -6.78 6.50
C ILE A 148 -5.17 -6.62 6.96
N ARG A 149 -5.38 -6.37 8.26
CA ARG A 149 -6.69 -6.11 8.86
C ARG A 149 -7.44 -4.95 8.19
N LYS A 150 -6.77 -3.81 7.97
CA LYS A 150 -7.38 -2.61 7.35
C LYS A 150 -7.62 -2.80 5.86
N VAL A 151 -6.76 -3.56 5.18
CA VAL A 151 -6.99 -3.93 3.78
C VAL A 151 -8.23 -4.81 3.64
N ALA A 152 -8.38 -5.81 4.52
CA ALA A 152 -9.56 -6.66 4.57
C ALA A 152 -10.83 -5.87 4.90
N GLU A 153 -10.78 -5.01 5.94
CA GLU A 153 -11.88 -4.12 6.32
C GLU A 153 -12.29 -3.19 5.16
N ALA A 154 -11.31 -2.63 4.44
CA ALA A 154 -11.57 -1.79 3.27
C ALA A 154 -12.22 -2.57 2.11
N LYS A 155 -11.76 -3.80 1.84
CA LYS A 155 -12.39 -4.69 0.84
C LYS A 155 -13.84 -5.04 1.25
N ALA A 156 -14.06 -5.40 2.51
CA ALA A 156 -15.39 -5.70 3.04
C ALA A 156 -16.33 -4.49 2.94
N ARG A 157 -15.87 -3.29 3.30
CA ARG A 157 -16.65 -2.05 3.12
C ARG A 157 -16.99 -1.76 1.66
N LYS A 158 -16.06 -2.00 0.73
CA LYS A 158 -16.34 -1.85 -0.70
C LYS A 158 -17.39 -2.86 -1.18
N LYS A 159 -17.29 -4.12 -0.76
CA LYS A 159 -18.30 -5.17 -1.06
C LYS A 159 -19.67 -4.79 -0.48
N LEU A 160 -19.73 -4.36 0.78
CA LEU A 160 -20.96 -3.92 1.43
C LEU A 160 -21.60 -2.72 0.71
N ARG A 161 -20.81 -1.73 0.30
CA ARG A 161 -21.31 -0.58 -0.47
C ARG A 161 -21.85 -0.98 -1.84
N ALA A 162 -21.24 -1.98 -2.49
CA ALA A 162 -21.73 -2.51 -3.76
C ALA A 162 -23.04 -3.29 -3.57
N ALA A 163 -23.10 -4.17 -2.56
CA ALA A 163 -24.30 -4.92 -2.19
C ALA A 163 -25.47 -3.99 -1.85
N LYS A 164 -25.26 -2.99 -0.99
CA LYS A 164 -26.29 -1.98 -0.65
C LYS A 164 -26.81 -1.20 -1.86
N LYS A 165 -26.00 -0.97 -2.89
CA LYS A 165 -26.45 -0.33 -4.13
C LYS A 165 -27.35 -1.26 -4.95
N LEU A 166 -27.02 -2.55 -5.01
CA LEU A 166 -27.85 -3.56 -5.67
C LEU A 166 -29.16 -3.78 -4.92
N GLU A 167 -29.15 -3.86 -3.59
CA GLU A 167 -30.36 -3.95 -2.78
C GLU A 167 -31.29 -2.75 -3.00
N LYS A 168 -30.74 -1.53 -3.02
CA LYS A 168 -31.53 -0.34 -3.38
C LYS A 168 -32.11 -0.39 -4.79
N ALA A 169 -31.39 -1.02 -5.73
CA ALA A 169 -31.88 -1.23 -7.08
C ALA A 169 -33.01 -2.28 -7.11
N ARG A 170 -32.88 -3.37 -6.37
CA ARG A 170 -33.92 -4.41 -6.23
C ARG A 170 -35.20 -3.83 -5.66
N LYS A 171 -35.10 -3.12 -4.53
CA LYS A 171 -36.26 -2.43 -3.91
C LYS A 171 -36.93 -1.44 -4.86
N ARG A 172 -36.14 -0.70 -5.64
CA ARG A 172 -36.69 0.22 -6.65
C ARG A 172 -37.31 -0.52 -7.84
N ALA A 173 -36.77 -1.67 -8.22
CA ALA A 173 -37.35 -2.50 -9.28
C ALA A 173 -38.70 -3.07 -8.83
N GLU A 174 -38.78 -3.59 -7.60
CA GLU A 174 -40.05 -4.04 -6.96
C GLU A 174 -41.10 -2.92 -7.02
N THR A 175 -40.75 -1.72 -6.54
CA THR A 175 -41.68 -0.57 -6.60
C THR A 175 -42.07 -0.12 -8.02
N ILE A 176 -41.33 -0.50 -9.06
CA ILE A 176 -41.71 -0.20 -10.46
C ILE A 176 -42.64 -1.29 -10.99
N THR A 177 -42.40 -2.54 -10.59
CA THR A 177 -43.27 -3.68 -10.92
C THR A 177 -44.67 -3.49 -10.32
N ASP A 178 -44.77 -2.98 -9.09
CA ASP A 178 -46.04 -2.80 -8.37
C ASP A 178 -46.92 -1.64 -8.91
N LYS A 179 -46.39 -0.80 -9.81
CA LYS A 179 -47.17 0.31 -10.38
C LYS A 179 -48.15 -0.20 -11.43
N LEU A 180 -49.43 0.08 -11.21
CA LEU A 180 -50.52 -0.31 -12.12
C LEU A 180 -50.65 0.61 -13.34
N ASP A 181 -50.14 1.85 -13.27
CA ASP A 181 -50.32 2.88 -14.31
C ASP A 181 -49.36 2.75 -15.52
N MET A 182 -48.55 1.69 -15.60
CA MET A 182 -47.55 1.51 -16.67
C MET A 182 -47.73 0.20 -17.42
N THR A 183 -47.41 0.22 -18.71
CA THR A 183 -47.36 -1.01 -19.51
C THR A 183 -46.15 -1.87 -19.11
N ASP A 184 -46.25 -3.19 -19.27
CA ASP A 184 -45.18 -4.12 -18.88
C ASP A 184 -43.88 -3.90 -19.69
N ALA A 185 -44.00 -3.45 -20.94
CA ALA A 185 -42.87 -3.05 -21.77
C ALA A 185 -42.11 -1.86 -21.18
N GLU A 186 -42.81 -0.86 -20.67
CA GLU A 186 -42.22 0.32 -20.03
C GLU A 186 -41.61 -0.03 -18.67
N LYS A 187 -42.26 -0.89 -17.87
CA LYS A 187 -41.68 -1.43 -16.62
C LYS A 187 -40.36 -2.12 -16.90
N ALA A 188 -40.30 -2.99 -17.91
CA ALA A 188 -39.08 -3.69 -18.30
C ALA A 188 -37.96 -2.73 -18.75
N GLN A 189 -38.29 -1.68 -19.51
CA GLN A 189 -37.33 -0.66 -19.92
C GLN A 189 -36.80 0.15 -18.72
N GLN A 190 -37.66 0.52 -17.78
CA GLN A 190 -37.27 1.24 -16.57
C GLN A 190 -36.38 0.39 -15.65
N ILE A 191 -36.71 -0.89 -15.47
CA ILE A 191 -35.91 -1.84 -14.70
C ILE A 191 -34.52 -2.03 -15.35
N ARG A 192 -34.47 -2.21 -16.68
CA ARG A 192 -33.20 -2.27 -17.44
C ARG A 192 -32.37 -1.01 -17.25
N ALA A 193 -32.99 0.17 -17.31
CA ALA A 193 -32.30 1.44 -17.09
C ALA A 193 -31.78 1.60 -15.65
N LEU A 194 -32.51 1.09 -14.66
CA LEU A 194 -32.12 1.10 -13.24
C LEU A 194 -30.89 0.21 -13.02
N TYR A 195 -30.91 -1.03 -13.49
CA TYR A 195 -29.76 -1.93 -13.38
C TYR A 195 -28.55 -1.43 -14.18
N LYS A 196 -28.76 -0.82 -15.36
CA LYS A 196 -27.69 -0.16 -16.13
C LYS A 196 -27.02 0.97 -15.36
N LYS A 197 -27.74 1.71 -14.51
CA LYS A 197 -27.15 2.76 -13.65
C LYS A 197 -26.32 2.19 -12.49
N VAL A 198 -26.63 0.98 -12.03
CA VAL A 198 -25.99 0.38 -10.83
C VAL A 198 -24.84 -0.55 -11.18
N LEU A 199 -25.01 -1.40 -12.19
CA LEU A 199 -23.98 -2.32 -12.69
C LEU A 199 -23.14 -1.69 -13.80
N GLY A 200 -23.64 -0.64 -14.45
CA GLY A 200 -22.90 0.07 -15.49
C GLY A 200 -21.58 0.57 -14.92
N LYS A 201 -20.48 0.16 -15.58
CA LYS A 201 -19.19 0.80 -15.37
C LYS A 201 -19.40 2.28 -15.63
N LYS A 202 -18.79 3.14 -14.80
CA LYS A 202 -18.66 4.55 -15.17
C LYS A 202 -17.73 4.55 -16.37
N ASP A 203 -18.29 4.40 -17.56
CA ASP A 203 -17.54 4.59 -18.78
C ASP A 203 -16.95 5.99 -18.65
N ASP A 204 -15.63 6.08 -18.61
CA ASP A 204 -14.93 7.34 -18.65
C ASP A 204 -15.42 8.04 -19.90
N LYS A 205 -16.35 8.99 -19.71
CA LYS A 205 -17.10 9.61 -20.79
C LYS A 205 -16.08 10.07 -21.82
N LYS A 206 -15.99 9.35 -22.95
CA LYS A 206 -14.95 9.56 -23.97
C LYS A 206 -14.97 11.05 -24.29
N VAL A 207 -13.87 11.73 -23.97
CA VAL A 207 -13.78 13.18 -24.17
C VAL A 207 -13.63 13.40 -25.66
N THR A 208 -14.65 13.97 -26.30
CA THR A 208 -14.55 14.35 -27.70
C THR A 208 -13.62 15.55 -27.82
N TYR A 209 -12.55 15.40 -28.59
CA TYR A 209 -11.59 16.46 -28.84
C TYR A 209 -12.04 17.31 -30.03
N LEU A 210 -12.13 18.62 -29.83
CA LEU A 210 -12.44 19.59 -30.88
C LEU A 210 -11.22 20.45 -31.11
N VAL A 211 -10.81 20.62 -32.36
CA VAL A 211 -9.69 21.49 -32.71
C VAL A 211 -10.18 22.93 -32.79
N ALA A 212 -9.57 23.83 -32.02
CA ALA A 212 -9.83 25.27 -32.14
C ALA A 212 -9.33 25.77 -33.49
N LYS A 213 -10.20 26.44 -34.26
CA LYS A 213 -9.86 27.12 -35.52
C LYS A 213 -9.78 28.63 -35.27
N LYS A 214 -9.18 29.39 -36.19
CA LYS A 214 -8.97 30.85 -36.01
C LYS A 214 -10.26 31.65 -35.72
N ALA A 215 -11.42 31.15 -36.17
CA ALA A 215 -12.73 31.75 -35.91
C ALA A 215 -13.40 31.31 -34.59
N THR A 216 -12.85 30.34 -33.86
CA THR A 216 -13.39 29.93 -32.57
C THR A 216 -12.79 30.82 -31.48
N GLY A 217 -13.59 31.74 -30.94
CA GLY A 217 -13.16 32.65 -29.87
C GLY A 217 -12.73 31.93 -28.57
N ARG A 218 -12.32 32.72 -27.56
CA ARG A 218 -11.83 32.20 -26.25
C ARG A 218 -12.80 31.22 -25.56
N LYS A 219 -14.11 31.33 -25.82
CA LYS A 219 -15.14 30.46 -25.29
C LYS A 219 -15.88 29.77 -26.44
N VAL A 220 -15.58 28.49 -26.66
CA VAL A 220 -16.22 27.70 -27.72
C VAL A 220 -17.56 27.16 -27.21
N ARG A 221 -18.66 27.54 -27.87
CA ARG A 221 -19.99 26.97 -27.61
C ARG A 221 -19.98 25.50 -28.04
N ARG A 222 -20.77 24.67 -27.35
CA ARG A 222 -20.89 23.24 -27.68
C ARG A 222 -21.32 23.10 -29.15
N PRO A 223 -20.55 22.40 -29.99
CA PRO A 223 -20.93 22.18 -31.38
C PRO A 223 -22.11 21.20 -31.47
N PRO A 224 -22.94 21.31 -32.53
CA PRO A 224 -24.04 20.39 -32.77
C PRO A 224 -23.49 18.96 -32.90
N GLY A 225 -24.21 17.98 -32.32
CA GLY A 225 -23.83 16.55 -32.35
C GLY A 225 -22.87 16.06 -31.27
N VAL A 226 -22.19 16.93 -30.51
CA VAL A 226 -21.27 16.48 -29.44
C VAL A 226 -21.99 16.38 -28.10
N LYS A 227 -22.31 15.14 -27.69
CA LYS A 227 -22.94 14.82 -26.39
C LYS A 227 -21.88 14.48 -25.34
N GLY A 228 -22.02 15.02 -24.13
CA GLY A 228 -21.13 14.72 -23.01
C GLY A 228 -19.98 15.72 -22.81
N ARG A 229 -18.85 15.26 -22.26
CA ARG A 229 -17.69 16.11 -21.99
C ARG A 229 -16.89 16.30 -23.29
N PHE A 230 -16.61 17.54 -23.64
CA PHE A 230 -15.73 17.86 -24.77
C PHE A 230 -14.56 18.69 -24.30
N LYS A 231 -13.42 18.54 -24.98
CA LYS A 231 -12.22 19.33 -24.72
C LYS A 231 -11.78 19.98 -26.01
N VAL A 232 -11.69 21.30 -25.98
CA VAL A 232 -11.10 22.06 -27.06
C VAL A 232 -9.58 21.95 -26.95
N VAL A 233 -8.94 21.63 -28.06
CA VAL A 233 -7.49 21.49 -28.18
C VAL A 233 -7.01 22.45 -29.25
N ASP A 234 -5.98 23.24 -28.95
CA ASP A 234 -5.29 24.06 -29.94
C ASP A 234 -3.88 23.50 -30.22
N PRO A 235 -3.18 23.99 -31.26
CA PRO A 235 -1.82 23.58 -31.56
C PRO A 235 -0.80 23.86 -30.45
N ARG A 236 -0.94 24.97 -29.70
CA ARG A 236 -0.04 25.34 -28.59
C ARG A 236 -0.17 24.36 -27.43
N MET A 237 -1.39 24.03 -27.05
CA MET A 237 -1.73 23.03 -26.03
C MET A 237 -1.17 21.65 -26.39
N LYS A 238 -1.19 21.26 -27.66
CA LYS A 238 -0.55 20.02 -28.13
C LYS A 238 0.96 20.06 -27.91
N LYS A 239 1.62 21.18 -28.22
CA LYS A 239 3.08 21.37 -28.00
C LYS A 239 3.42 21.33 -26.51
N ASP A 240 2.69 22.04 -25.67
CA ASP A 240 2.93 22.10 -24.22
C ASP A 240 2.76 20.73 -23.55
N LEU A 241 1.71 19.99 -23.93
CA LEU A 241 1.50 18.62 -23.44
C LEU A 241 2.59 17.66 -23.93
N ARG A 242 3.11 17.84 -25.15
CA ARG A 242 4.20 17.04 -25.68
C ARG A 242 5.49 17.25 -24.88
N LYS A 243 5.82 18.51 -24.56
CA LYS A 243 6.98 18.87 -23.74
C LYS A 243 6.85 18.29 -22.33
N LYS A 244 5.72 18.51 -21.66
CA LYS A 244 5.45 17.93 -20.33
C LYS A 244 5.55 16.40 -20.32
N LYS A 245 5.05 15.73 -21.36
CA LYS A 245 5.14 14.26 -21.46
C LYS A 245 6.58 13.79 -21.68
N ALA A 246 7.39 14.54 -22.43
CA ALA A 246 8.82 14.24 -22.59
C ALA A 246 9.60 14.43 -21.28
N GLU A 247 9.34 15.50 -20.53
CA GLU A 247 9.96 15.74 -19.21
C GLU A 247 9.59 14.66 -18.20
N MET A 248 8.32 14.26 -18.11
CA MET A 248 7.91 13.16 -17.22
C MET A 248 8.56 11.83 -17.57
N LYS A 249 8.81 11.56 -18.86
CA LYS A 249 9.53 10.37 -19.28
C LYS A 249 11.02 10.41 -18.93
N LYS A 250 11.63 11.59 -18.90
CA LYS A 250 13.03 11.76 -18.48
C LYS A 250 13.21 11.65 -16.97
N LYS A 251 12.17 11.97 -16.19
CA LYS A 251 12.17 11.86 -14.72
C LYS A 251 11.83 10.46 -14.18
N ARG A 252 11.39 9.54 -15.03
CA ARG A 252 11.17 8.12 -14.70
C ARG A 252 12.36 7.31 -15.16
#